data_AF-A0A2A4SPP9-F1
#
_entry.id   AF-A0A2A4SPP9-F1
#
_cell.length_a   1.000
_cell.length_b   1.000
_cell.length_c   1.000
_cell.angle_alpha   90.00
_cell.angle_beta   90.00
_cell.angle_gamma   90.00
#
_symmetry.space_group_name_H-M   'P 1'
#
loop_
_entity.id
_entity.type
_entity.pdbx_description
1 polymer ?
#
loop_
_entity_poly.entity_id
_entity_poly.type
_entity_poly.pdbx_seq_one_letter_code
_entity_poly.pdbx_strand_id
1 'polypeptide(L)'
;MQRNIGGILDRQDIILEHCTKDMEALELSLDIIDAGKQLRHQIISKAMDELKVLLREKLGKNWIVKNEISKAPGERDTRIWFWHNDWENYNIGLSPGSLNNRNYCFYVGSPQNDGKDEPEAKIDQKVTSTLSNKFGGKASNWSHWAKYSESPYRYWDNKESLLRLANGEGVKFLLKKLLLIKDTLEEVID
;
A
#
# COMPACT_ATOMS: atom_id res chain seq x y z
N MET A 1 20.41 -15.35 48.06
CA MET A 1 20.36 -15.51 46.59
C MET A 1 19.50 -14.39 46.03
N GLN A 2 20.07 -13.20 45.84
CA GLN A 2 19.37 -12.06 45.23
C GLN A 2 19.53 -12.17 43.71
N ARG A 3 18.42 -12.37 42.98
CA ARG A 3 18.42 -12.26 41.52
C ARG A 3 18.31 -10.78 41.16
N ASN A 4 19.47 -10.19 40.88
CA ASN A 4 19.55 -8.88 40.25
C ASN A 4 19.24 -9.07 38.77
N ILE A 5 17.97 -8.89 38.37
CA ILE A 5 17.57 -8.88 36.96
C ILE A 5 17.63 -7.42 36.52
N GLY A 6 18.85 -6.96 36.23
CA GLY A 6 19.06 -5.75 35.45
C GLY A 6 18.57 -6.00 34.04
N GLY A 7 17.28 -5.80 33.80
CA GLY A 7 16.72 -5.77 32.46
C GLY A 7 17.33 -4.56 31.74
N ILE A 8 18.05 -4.81 30.65
CA ILE A 8 18.38 -3.75 29.70
C ILE A 8 17.03 -3.26 29.17
N LEU A 9 16.61 -2.08 29.60
CA LEU A 9 15.43 -1.41 29.05
C LEU A 9 15.63 -1.29 27.54
N ASP A 10 14.59 -1.62 26.76
CA ASP A 10 14.60 -1.34 25.33
C ASP A 10 14.83 0.17 25.14
N ARG A 11 15.48 0.58 24.04
CA ARG A 11 15.66 2.01 23.72
C ARG A 11 14.32 2.76 23.75
N GLN A 12 13.23 2.09 23.40
CA GLN A 12 11.88 2.66 23.50
C GLN A 12 11.47 2.96 24.94
N ASP A 13 11.73 2.05 25.88
CA ASP A 13 11.38 2.23 27.29
C ASP A 13 12.18 3.36 27.92
N ILE A 14 13.47 3.47 27.61
CA ILE A 14 14.33 4.57 28.08
C ILE A 14 13.82 5.92 27.58
N ILE A 15 13.42 6.00 26.31
CA ILE A 15 12.86 7.22 25.74
C ILE A 15 11.55 7.56 26.44
N LEU A 16 10.60 6.63 26.53
CA LEU A 16 9.29 6.86 27.15
C LEU A 16 9.40 7.28 28.62
N GLU A 17 10.30 6.65 29.39
CA GLU A 17 10.54 7.00 30.78
C GLU A 17 11.13 8.42 30.91
N HIS A 18 12.02 8.82 30.01
CA HIS A 18 12.58 10.17 30.00
C HIS A 18 11.53 11.22 29.62
N CYS A 19 10.74 10.95 28.58
CA CYS A 19 9.69 11.85 28.08
C CYS A 19 8.58 12.12 29.10
N THR A 20 8.32 11.22 30.04
CA THR A 20 7.17 11.30 30.96
C THR A 20 7.48 11.87 32.34
N LYS A 21 8.77 12.14 32.63
CA LYS A 21 9.21 12.64 33.94
C LYS A 21 9.10 14.15 34.11
N ASP A 22 9.04 14.89 33.01
CA ASP A 22 9.03 16.34 32.98
C ASP A 22 8.07 16.85 31.89
N MET A 23 7.37 17.96 32.18
CA MET A 23 6.34 18.49 31.29
C MET A 23 6.93 19.08 30.01
N GLU A 24 8.08 19.77 30.09
CA GLU A 24 8.76 20.30 28.90
C GLU A 24 9.29 19.16 28.03
N ALA A 25 9.89 18.14 28.65
CA ALA A 25 10.31 16.93 27.95
C ALA A 25 9.14 16.20 27.27
N LEU A 26 7.97 16.14 27.93
CA LEU A 26 6.77 15.54 27.36
C LEU A 26 6.27 16.34 26.14
N GLU A 27 6.18 17.66 26.25
CA GLU A 27 5.76 18.55 25.18
C GLU A 27 6.66 18.40 23.94
N LEU A 28 7.98 18.49 24.11
CA LEU A 28 8.94 18.28 23.01
C LEU A 28 8.79 16.90 22.37
N SER A 29 8.51 15.87 23.16
CA SER A 29 8.36 14.51 22.67
C SER A 29 7.09 14.34 21.84
N LEU A 30 5.99 14.98 22.23
CA LEU A 30 4.76 15.02 21.45
C LEU A 30 4.97 15.77 20.13
N ASP A 31 5.68 16.90 20.13
CA ASP A 31 6.04 17.65 18.92
C ASP A 31 6.86 16.80 17.94
N ILE A 32 7.84 16.04 18.44
CA ILE A 32 8.66 15.13 17.63
C ILE A 32 7.78 14.02 17.02
N ILE A 33 6.82 13.47 17.76
CA ILE A 33 5.89 12.45 17.26
C ILE A 33 5.04 13.00 16.13
N ASP A 34 4.51 14.21 16.29
CA ASP A 34 3.68 14.88 15.29
C ASP A 34 4.47 15.25 14.03
N ALA A 35 5.65 15.83 14.18
CA ALA A 35 6.58 16.07 13.08
C ALA A 35 6.93 14.77 12.34
N GLY A 36 7.15 13.69 13.09
CA GLY A 36 7.39 12.36 12.54
C GLY A 36 6.21 11.84 11.72
N LYS A 37 4.96 12.05 12.16
CA LYS A 37 3.75 11.69 11.39
C LYS A 37 3.67 12.49 10.08
N GLN A 38 3.91 13.79 10.14
CA GLN A 38 3.91 14.65 8.95
C GLN A 38 4.99 14.21 7.95
N LEU A 39 6.20 13.91 8.42
CA LEU A 39 7.28 13.42 7.56
C LEU A 39 6.90 12.11 6.86
N ARG A 40 6.30 11.15 7.58
CA ARG A 40 5.81 9.90 6.99
C ARG A 40 4.80 10.17 5.87
N HIS A 41 3.84 11.06 6.12
CA HIS A 41 2.82 11.42 5.13
C HIS A 41 3.46 12.04 3.89
N GLN A 42 4.42 12.96 4.05
CA GLN A 42 5.11 13.59 2.92
C GLN A 42 5.86 12.57 2.07
N ILE A 43 6.59 11.65 2.71
CA ILE A 43 7.34 10.58 2.00
C ILE A 43 6.38 9.72 1.17
N ILE A 44 5.31 9.21 1.79
CA ILE A 44 4.35 8.33 1.11
C ILE A 44 3.65 9.09 -0.02
N SER A 45 3.20 10.32 0.23
CA SER A 45 2.48 11.13 -0.76
C SER A 45 3.33 11.37 -2.00
N LYS A 46 4.57 11.83 -1.80
CA LYS A 46 5.52 12.09 -2.88
C LYS A 46 5.81 10.81 -3.69
N ALA A 47 6.04 9.69 -3.01
CA ALA A 47 6.28 8.42 -3.68
C ALA A 47 5.08 7.94 -4.51
N MET A 48 3.85 8.14 -4.03
CA MET A 48 2.65 7.75 -4.78
C MET A 48 2.36 8.67 -5.96
N ASP A 49 2.65 9.97 -5.85
CA ASP A 49 2.55 10.87 -6.99
C ASP A 49 3.61 10.54 -8.06
N GLU A 50 4.83 10.19 -7.66
CA GLU A 50 5.85 9.69 -8.58
C GLU A 50 5.39 8.40 -9.27
N LEU A 51 4.87 7.43 -8.52
CA LEU A 51 4.33 6.19 -9.07
C LEU A 51 3.21 6.45 -10.09
N LYS A 52 2.30 7.38 -9.81
CA LYS A 52 1.22 7.76 -10.73
C LYS A 52 1.77 8.33 -12.04
N VAL A 53 2.80 9.18 -11.99
CA VAL A 53 3.43 9.73 -13.19
C VAL A 53 4.04 8.60 -14.02
N LEU A 54 4.83 7.73 -13.39
CA LEU A 54 5.47 6.59 -14.08
C LEU A 54 4.46 5.61 -14.67
N LEU A 55 3.35 5.33 -13.98
CA LEU A 55 2.27 4.50 -14.53
C LEU A 55 1.65 5.13 -15.79
N ARG A 56 1.38 6.44 -15.77
CA ARG A 56 0.82 7.15 -16.95
C ARG A 56 1.78 7.10 -18.14
N GLU A 57 3.07 7.26 -17.90
CA GLU A 57 4.10 7.17 -18.93
C GLU A 57 4.19 5.76 -19.54
N LYS A 58 4.05 4.72 -18.72
CA LYS A 58 4.20 3.32 -19.16
C LYS A 58 2.94 2.74 -19.81
N LEU A 59 1.76 3.12 -19.34
CA LEU A 59 0.49 2.56 -19.79
C LEU A 59 -0.04 3.24 -21.07
N GLY A 60 0.27 4.52 -21.28
CA GLY A 60 -0.20 5.25 -22.46
C GLY A 60 -1.63 5.79 -22.32
N LYS A 61 -2.22 6.24 -23.45
CA LYS A 61 -3.42 7.10 -23.45
C LYS A 61 -4.74 6.37 -23.14
N ASN A 62 -4.84 5.07 -23.38
CA ASN A 62 -6.07 4.30 -23.17
C ASN A 62 -6.26 3.84 -21.72
N TRP A 63 -5.34 4.22 -20.83
CA TRP A 63 -5.37 3.85 -19.43
C TRP A 63 -5.65 5.07 -18.57
N ILE A 64 -6.55 4.90 -17.61
CA ILE A 64 -6.86 5.91 -16.61
C ILE A 64 -6.09 5.57 -15.34
N VAL A 65 -5.37 6.54 -14.77
CA VAL A 65 -4.63 6.37 -13.49
C VAL A 65 -5.12 7.40 -12.47
N LYS A 66 -5.60 6.92 -11.32
CA LYS A 66 -6.06 7.68 -10.16
C LYS A 66 -5.18 7.41 -8.94
N ASN A 67 -5.02 8.42 -8.09
CA ASN A 67 -4.26 8.36 -6.84
C ASN A 67 -5.00 9.18 -5.78
N GLU A 68 -5.51 8.51 -4.76
CA GLU A 68 -6.11 9.11 -3.56
C GLU A 68 -5.15 9.08 -2.37
N ILE A 69 -4.21 8.13 -2.37
CA ILE A 69 -3.25 7.96 -1.27
C ILE A 69 -2.41 9.22 -1.07
N SER A 70 -2.01 9.93 -2.14
CA SER A 70 -1.18 11.14 -1.96
C SER A 70 -1.87 12.30 -1.26
N LYS A 71 -3.20 12.28 -1.17
CA LYS A 71 -3.97 13.29 -0.41
C LYS A 71 -4.14 12.90 1.05
N ALA A 72 -4.15 11.60 1.32
CA ALA A 72 -4.49 11.06 2.63
C ALA A 72 -3.74 9.74 2.92
N PRO A 73 -2.41 9.77 3.11
CA PRO A 73 -1.64 8.55 3.35
C PRO A 73 -2.09 7.81 4.63
N GLY A 74 -2.36 6.52 4.51
CA GLY A 74 -2.77 5.68 5.64
C GLY A 74 -4.24 5.81 6.03
N GLU A 75 -5.03 6.63 5.34
CA GLU A 75 -6.48 6.60 5.47
C GLU A 75 -7.06 5.33 4.84
N ARG A 76 -8.13 4.85 5.46
CA ARG A 76 -8.86 3.68 5.00
C ARG A 76 -9.44 3.96 3.61
N ASP A 77 -9.52 2.93 2.78
CA ASP A 77 -10.16 2.97 1.46
C ASP A 77 -9.47 3.90 0.42
N THR A 78 -8.36 4.56 0.78
CA THR A 78 -7.52 5.27 -0.19
C THR A 78 -6.77 4.29 -1.09
N ARG A 79 -6.58 4.65 -2.36
CA ARG A 79 -5.91 3.76 -3.32
C ARG A 79 -5.15 4.53 -4.39
N ILE A 80 -4.17 3.86 -4.97
CA ILE A 80 -3.68 4.18 -6.30
C ILE A 80 -4.10 3.03 -7.22
N TRP A 81 -4.76 3.35 -8.32
CA TRP A 81 -5.30 2.33 -9.21
C TRP A 81 -5.44 2.85 -10.62
N PHE A 82 -5.52 1.90 -11.55
CA PHE A 82 -5.64 2.17 -12.96
C PHE A 82 -6.45 1.09 -13.66
N TRP A 83 -7.03 1.44 -14.80
CA TRP A 83 -7.80 0.51 -15.63
C TRP A 83 -7.72 0.96 -17.09
N HIS A 84 -7.91 0.00 -17.98
CA HIS A 84 -8.02 0.26 -19.41
C HIS A 84 -9.44 0.76 -19.72
N ASN A 85 -9.59 1.67 -20.68
CA ASN A 85 -10.91 2.21 -21.05
C ASN A 85 -11.87 1.13 -21.56
N ASP A 86 -11.34 0.07 -22.17
CA ASP A 86 -12.14 -1.04 -22.69
C ASP A 86 -12.42 -2.12 -21.63
N TRP A 87 -11.87 -1.98 -20.42
CA TRP A 87 -12.12 -2.90 -19.31
C TRP A 87 -13.26 -2.36 -18.43
N GLU A 88 -14.44 -2.93 -18.59
CA GLU A 88 -15.63 -2.48 -17.86
C GLU A 88 -15.59 -2.87 -16.37
N ASN A 89 -15.05 -4.06 -16.06
CA ASN A 89 -15.19 -4.72 -14.76
C ASN A 89 -13.89 -4.94 -14.00
N TYR A 90 -12.76 -4.42 -14.52
CA TYR A 90 -11.45 -4.65 -13.94
C TYR A 90 -10.62 -3.37 -13.79
N ASN A 91 -10.07 -3.18 -12.60
CA ASN A 91 -8.98 -2.27 -12.31
C ASN A 91 -7.86 -3.04 -11.63
N ILE A 92 -6.68 -2.45 -11.67
CA ILE A 92 -5.50 -2.92 -10.96
C ILE A 92 -5.08 -1.81 -10.05
N GLY A 93 -4.81 -2.15 -8.82
CA GLY A 93 -4.49 -1.14 -7.86
C GLY A 93 -3.84 -1.69 -6.64
N LEU A 94 -3.75 -0.75 -5.72
CA LEU A 94 -2.90 -0.87 -4.61
C LEU A 94 -3.46 0.03 -3.50
N SER A 95 -3.70 -0.57 -2.34
CA SER A 95 -4.45 0.04 -1.24
C SER A 95 -3.87 -0.39 0.11
N PRO A 96 -4.06 0.41 1.17
CA PRO A 96 -3.91 -0.09 2.51
C PRO A 96 -4.94 -1.21 2.75
N GLY A 97 -4.50 -2.27 3.39
CA GLY A 97 -5.35 -3.39 3.80
C GLY A 97 -6.23 -3.02 4.99
N SER A 98 -7.32 -3.76 5.15
CA SER A 98 -8.39 -3.51 6.12
C SER A 98 -7.95 -3.56 7.58
N LEU A 99 -6.87 -4.27 7.90
CA LEU A 99 -6.34 -4.38 9.26
C LEU A 99 -5.26 -3.30 9.49
N ASN A 100 -5.68 -2.25 10.20
CA ASN A 100 -4.88 -1.13 10.71
C ASN A 100 -4.31 -0.15 9.66
N ASN A 101 -4.68 -0.26 8.37
CA ASN A 101 -4.19 0.57 7.26
C ASN A 101 -2.66 0.62 7.07
N ARG A 102 -1.89 -0.18 7.81
CA ARG A 102 -0.42 -0.21 7.73
C ARG A 102 0.08 -1.20 6.71
N ASN A 103 -0.72 -2.24 6.42
CA ASN A 103 -0.36 -3.28 5.46
C ASN A 103 -0.73 -2.84 4.05
N TYR A 104 0.12 -3.04 3.07
CA TYR A 104 -0.18 -2.70 1.69
C TYR A 104 -0.56 -3.91 0.87
N CYS A 105 -1.56 -3.75 0.02
CA CYS A 105 -2.17 -4.83 -0.74
C CYS A 105 -2.27 -4.46 -2.21
N PHE A 106 -1.71 -5.29 -3.08
CA PHE A 106 -2.04 -5.27 -4.50
C PHE A 106 -3.41 -5.92 -4.68
N TYR A 107 -4.22 -5.37 -5.56
CA TYR A 107 -5.53 -5.94 -5.85
C TYR A 107 -5.91 -5.80 -7.32
N VAL A 108 -6.82 -6.69 -7.73
CA VAL A 108 -7.64 -6.58 -8.93
C VAL A 108 -9.09 -6.58 -8.48
N GLY A 109 -9.84 -5.56 -8.89
CA GLY A 109 -11.24 -5.39 -8.49
C GLY A 109 -12.03 -4.60 -9.52
N SER A 110 -13.25 -4.19 -9.17
CA SER A 110 -14.10 -3.46 -10.11
C SER A 110 -13.83 -1.94 -10.09
N PRO A 111 -13.78 -1.25 -11.25
CA PRO A 111 -13.54 0.19 -11.38
C PRO A 111 -14.50 1.08 -10.57
N GLN A 112 -15.74 0.63 -10.39
CA GLN A 112 -16.83 1.37 -9.76
C GLN A 112 -17.72 0.39 -8.96
N ASN A 113 -18.02 0.72 -7.70
CA ASN A 113 -19.08 0.08 -6.91
C ASN A 113 -20.49 0.54 -7.36
N ASP A 114 -20.63 1.05 -8.59
CA ASP A 114 -21.80 1.82 -9.05
C ASP A 114 -22.76 0.95 -9.89
N GLY A 115 -23.02 -0.28 -9.44
CA GLY A 115 -24.10 -1.10 -10.00
C GLY A 115 -23.91 -1.57 -11.45
N LYS A 116 -22.66 -1.72 -11.90
CA LYS A 116 -22.36 -2.41 -13.17
C LYS A 116 -22.44 -3.93 -12.99
N ASP A 117 -22.83 -4.60 -14.07
CA ASP A 117 -23.00 -6.06 -14.11
C ASP A 117 -21.74 -6.78 -13.61
N GLU A 118 -21.93 -7.75 -12.71
CA GLU A 118 -20.82 -8.60 -12.27
C GLU A 118 -20.19 -9.29 -13.50
N PRO A 119 -18.85 -9.39 -13.56
CA PRO A 119 -18.21 -10.08 -14.67
C PRO A 119 -18.72 -11.53 -14.78
N GLU A 120 -18.69 -12.09 -15.99
CA GLU A 120 -19.04 -13.49 -16.19
C GLU A 120 -18.26 -14.37 -15.21
N ALA A 121 -18.96 -15.19 -14.41
CA ALA A 121 -18.36 -15.98 -13.34
C ALA A 121 -17.17 -16.85 -13.80
N LYS A 122 -17.15 -17.28 -15.07
CA LYS A 122 -16.03 -18.03 -15.66
C LYS A 122 -14.78 -17.17 -15.85
N ILE A 123 -14.92 -15.94 -16.34
CA ILE A 123 -13.80 -15.03 -16.54
C ILE A 123 -13.22 -14.65 -15.17
N ASP A 124 -14.09 -14.36 -14.19
CA ASP A 124 -13.66 -14.00 -12.84
C ASP A 124 -12.87 -15.12 -12.13
N GLN A 125 -13.35 -16.38 -12.26
CA GLN A 125 -12.60 -17.54 -11.78
C GLN A 125 -11.25 -17.72 -12.50
N LYS A 126 -11.19 -17.47 -13.81
CA LYS A 126 -9.95 -17.54 -14.59
C LYS A 126 -8.95 -16.46 -14.16
N VAL A 127 -9.41 -15.24 -13.92
CA VAL A 127 -8.61 -14.12 -13.39
C VAL A 127 -8.06 -14.49 -12.01
N THR A 128 -8.95 -14.87 -11.09
CA THR A 128 -8.60 -15.22 -9.71
C THR A 128 -7.58 -16.35 -9.67
N SER A 129 -7.82 -17.43 -10.41
CA SER A 129 -6.93 -18.61 -10.42
C SER A 129 -5.58 -18.31 -11.07
N THR A 130 -5.55 -17.60 -12.20
CA THR A 130 -4.29 -17.21 -12.88
C THR A 130 -3.40 -16.37 -11.96
N LEU A 131 -3.97 -15.33 -11.34
CA LEU A 131 -3.24 -14.45 -10.43
C LEU A 131 -2.81 -15.19 -9.16
N SER A 132 -3.68 -16.03 -8.59
CA SER A 132 -3.37 -16.81 -7.39
C SER A 132 -2.26 -17.84 -7.65
N ASN A 133 -2.23 -18.47 -8.82
CA ASN A 133 -1.17 -19.41 -9.17
C ASN A 133 0.17 -18.71 -9.42
N LYS A 134 0.16 -17.56 -10.10
CA LYS A 134 1.39 -16.83 -10.46
C LYS A 134 1.98 -16.04 -9.30
N PHE A 135 1.12 -15.44 -8.49
CA PHE A 135 1.53 -14.50 -7.45
C PHE A 135 1.14 -14.94 -6.04
N GLY A 136 0.32 -15.96 -5.84
CA GLY A 136 -0.36 -16.22 -4.57
C GLY A 136 -1.50 -15.23 -4.35
N GLY A 137 -2.02 -15.14 -3.12
CA GLY A 137 -3.17 -14.29 -2.81
C GLY A 137 -4.49 -15.03 -2.97
N LYS A 138 -5.60 -14.30 -2.83
CA LYS A 138 -6.96 -14.84 -2.93
C LYS A 138 -7.97 -13.75 -3.23
N ALA A 139 -9.14 -14.15 -3.71
CA ALA A 139 -10.31 -13.28 -3.77
C ALA A 139 -10.73 -12.81 -2.37
N SER A 140 -11.42 -11.68 -2.33
CA SER A 140 -12.07 -11.15 -1.13
C SER A 140 -13.41 -10.53 -1.51
N ASN A 141 -14.23 -10.18 -0.53
CA ASN A 141 -15.55 -9.57 -0.78
C ASN A 141 -15.47 -8.21 -1.51
N TRP A 142 -14.27 -7.65 -1.71
CA TRP A 142 -14.02 -6.31 -2.24
C TRP A 142 -13.13 -6.34 -3.48
N SER A 143 -12.67 -7.52 -3.89
CA SER A 143 -11.67 -7.69 -4.95
C SER A 143 -11.71 -9.11 -5.51
N HIS A 144 -11.71 -9.21 -6.83
CA HIS A 144 -11.52 -10.47 -7.57
C HIS A 144 -10.21 -11.15 -7.14
N TRP A 145 -9.17 -10.36 -6.86
CA TRP A 145 -7.93 -10.87 -6.29
C TRP A 145 -7.24 -9.83 -5.42
N ALA A 146 -6.61 -10.28 -4.33
CA ALA A 146 -5.80 -9.46 -3.46
C ALA A 146 -4.59 -10.22 -2.91
N LYS A 147 -3.46 -9.54 -2.82
CA LYS A 147 -2.25 -10.03 -2.14
C LYS A 147 -1.53 -8.91 -1.42
N TYR A 148 -1.23 -9.14 -0.14
CA TYR A 148 -0.33 -8.28 0.61
C TYR A 148 1.05 -8.23 -0.04
N SER A 149 1.61 -7.03 -0.11
CA SER A 149 2.99 -6.85 -0.52
C SER A 149 3.93 -7.63 0.40
N GLU A 150 5.04 -8.10 -0.16
CA GLU A 150 6.09 -8.78 0.57
C GLU A 150 6.94 -7.77 1.36
N SER A 151 7.66 -8.27 2.37
CA SER A 151 8.64 -7.48 3.12
C SER A 151 9.70 -6.92 2.15
N PRO A 152 10.17 -5.68 2.33
CA PRO A 152 9.82 -4.74 3.41
C PRO A 152 8.52 -3.97 3.17
N TYR A 153 8.05 -3.91 1.92
CA TYR A 153 6.95 -3.06 1.45
C TYR A 153 5.56 -3.45 1.95
N ARG A 154 5.45 -4.52 2.74
CA ARG A 154 4.21 -4.86 3.45
C ARG A 154 3.76 -3.72 4.35
N TYR A 155 4.66 -3.13 5.12
CA TYR A 155 4.32 -2.09 6.10
C TYR A 155 4.81 -0.73 5.63
N TRP A 156 3.87 0.15 5.34
CA TRP A 156 4.12 1.43 4.70
C TRP A 156 4.80 2.48 5.56
N ASP A 157 4.51 2.43 6.86
CA ASP A 157 4.93 3.41 7.84
C ASP A 157 6.13 2.93 8.67
N ASN A 158 6.70 1.76 8.35
CA ASN A 158 7.92 1.30 8.98
C ASN A 158 9.14 2.03 8.41
N LYS A 159 10.21 2.13 9.22
CA LYS A 159 11.43 2.85 8.87
C LYS A 159 12.04 2.37 7.54
N GLU A 160 12.12 1.07 7.31
CA GLU A 160 12.77 0.50 6.13
C GLU A 160 12.02 0.87 4.84
N SER A 161 10.71 0.68 4.82
CA SER A 161 9.83 1.04 3.70
C SER A 161 9.88 2.53 3.42
N LEU A 162 9.84 3.38 4.44
CA LEU A 162 9.91 4.84 4.27
C LEU A 162 11.23 5.27 3.63
N LEU A 163 12.36 4.69 4.05
CA LEU A 163 13.66 4.98 3.45
C LEU A 163 13.72 4.54 1.98
N ARG A 164 13.17 3.36 1.66
CA ARG A 164 13.10 2.85 0.28
C ARG A 164 12.11 3.61 -0.59
N LEU A 165 11.03 4.14 -0.04
CA LEU A 165 10.13 5.04 -0.77
C LEU A 165 10.83 6.37 -1.03
N ALA A 166 11.50 6.94 -0.04
CA ALA A 166 12.19 8.22 -0.15
C ALA A 166 13.37 8.19 -1.16
N ASN A 167 14.04 7.05 -1.32
CA ASN A 167 15.12 6.88 -2.29
C ASN A 167 14.67 6.40 -3.69
N GLY A 168 13.36 6.21 -3.90
CA GLY A 168 12.76 5.78 -5.17
C GLY A 168 12.83 4.27 -5.46
N GLU A 169 13.50 3.46 -4.63
CA GLU A 169 13.55 2.00 -4.80
C GLU A 169 12.16 1.37 -4.64
N GLY A 170 11.41 1.80 -3.62
CA GLY A 170 10.05 1.34 -3.37
C GLY A 170 9.12 1.69 -4.51
N VAL A 171 9.24 2.89 -5.09
CA VAL A 171 8.46 3.31 -6.26
C VAL A 171 8.71 2.38 -7.44
N LYS A 172 9.98 2.07 -7.75
CA LYS A 172 10.35 1.15 -8.83
C LYS A 172 9.83 -0.27 -8.60
N PHE A 173 9.90 -0.76 -7.36
CA PHE A 173 9.36 -2.07 -6.99
C PHE A 173 7.85 -2.13 -7.22
N LEU A 174 7.10 -1.14 -6.72
CA LEU A 174 5.64 -1.07 -6.85
C LEU A 174 5.22 -0.98 -8.32
N LEU A 175 5.89 -0.11 -9.10
CA LEU A 175 5.65 0.01 -10.54
C LEU A 175 5.83 -1.33 -11.25
N LYS A 176 6.96 -2.01 -11.02
CA LYS A 176 7.25 -3.31 -11.63
C LYS A 176 6.17 -4.34 -11.31
N LYS A 177 5.73 -4.42 -10.05
CA LYS A 177 4.69 -5.37 -9.62
C LYS A 177 3.33 -5.05 -10.25
N LEU A 178 2.93 -3.78 -10.29
CA LEU A 178 1.68 -3.36 -10.92
C LEU A 178 1.65 -3.67 -12.41
N LEU A 179 2.74 -3.40 -13.13
CA LEU A 179 2.84 -3.72 -14.55
C LEU A 179 2.82 -5.24 -14.80
N LEU A 180 3.49 -6.05 -13.97
CA LEU A 180 3.43 -7.50 -14.08
C LEU A 180 2.01 -8.05 -13.86
N ILE A 181 1.24 -7.49 -12.92
CA ILE A 181 -0.16 -7.85 -12.71
C ILE A 181 -0.98 -7.45 -13.94
N LYS A 182 -0.75 -6.25 -14.48
CA LYS A 182 -1.39 -5.74 -15.70
C LYS A 182 -1.15 -6.65 -16.89
N ASP A 183 0.09 -7.01 -17.18
CA ASP A 183 0.42 -7.85 -18.34
C ASP A 183 -0.20 -9.25 -18.18
N THR A 184 -0.24 -9.78 -16.95
CA THR A 184 -0.91 -11.05 -16.66
C THR A 184 -2.44 -10.97 -16.83
N LEU A 185 -3.03 -9.83 -16.52
CA LEU A 185 -4.47 -9.64 -16.59
C LEU A 185 -4.95 -9.46 -18.04
N GLU A 186 -4.17 -8.75 -18.88
CA GLU A 186 -4.40 -8.67 -20.33
C GLU A 186 -4.45 -10.05 -20.99
N GLU A 187 -3.52 -10.96 -20.68
CA GLU A 187 -3.50 -12.34 -21.19
C GLU A 187 -4.79 -13.15 -20.89
N VAL A 188 -5.60 -12.69 -19.93
CA VAL A 188 -6.79 -13.40 -19.45
C VAL A 188 -8.07 -12.80 -20.01
N ILE A 189 -8.12 -11.47 -20.11
CA ILE A 189 -9.30 -10.68 -20.50
C ILE A 189 -9.38 -10.49 -22.02
N ASP A 190 -8.24 -10.34 -22.71
CA ASP A 190 -8.18 -10.30 -24.18
C ASP A 190 -8.37 -11.71 -24.80
#